data_AF-A0A7A7B2Q6-F1
#
_entry.id   AF-A0A7A7B2Q6-F1
#
_cell.length_a   1.000
_cell.length_b   1.000
_cell.length_c   1.000
_cell.angle_alpha   90.00
_cell.angle_beta   90.00
_cell.angle_gamma   90.00
#
_symmetry.space_group_name_H-M   'P 1'
#
loop_
_entity.id
_entity.type
_entity.pdbx_description
1 polymer ?
#
loop_
_entity_poly.entity_id
_entity_poly.type
_entity_poly.pdbx_seq_one_letter_code
_entity_poly.pdbx_strand_id
1 'polypeptide(L)' 'RVSELPVNWWVQPSVIRTFSSRGDMSMGTAAAGSNMTFSPSRNGTSLDLQAGLEARVRENITLGVQAGYAHSV' A
#
# COMPACT_ATOMS: atom_id res chain seq x y z
N ARG A 1 24.28 -30.60 -10.00
CA ARG A 1 23.25 -30.91 -8.96
C ARG A 1 22.92 -29.58 -8.30
N VAL A 2 21.77 -28.99 -8.56
CA VAL A 2 21.38 -27.71 -7.94
C VAL A 2 21.07 -27.99 -6.47
N SER A 3 21.78 -27.34 -5.55
CA SER A 3 21.41 -27.35 -4.14
C SER A 3 20.20 -26.45 -4.00
N GLU A 4 19.04 -27.03 -3.67
CA GLU A 4 17.81 -26.30 -3.40
C GLU A 4 18.01 -25.49 -2.12
N LEU A 5 18.24 -24.18 -2.28
CA LEU A 5 18.23 -23.23 -1.18
C LEU A 5 16.80 -23.13 -0.64
N PRO A 6 16.55 -23.11 0.68
CA PRO A 6 15.20 -23.00 1.23
C PRO A 6 14.53 -21.72 0.71
N VAL A 7 13.41 -21.86 0.00
CA VAL A 7 12.62 -20.73 -0.54
C VAL A 7 11.27 -20.67 0.14
N ASN A 8 10.99 -19.55 0.80
CA ASN A 8 9.67 -19.20 1.32
C ASN A 8 8.98 -18.26 0.33
N TRP A 9 7.67 -18.38 0.20
CA TRP A 9 6.86 -17.49 -0.62
C TRP A 9 5.59 -17.11 0.13
N TRP A 10 5.10 -15.90 -0.12
CA TRP A 10 3.90 -15.39 0.54
C TRP A 10 3.13 -14.43 -0.36
N VAL A 11 1.84 -14.29 -0.07
CA VAL A 11 0.92 -13.36 -0.73
C VAL A 11 0.10 -12.68 0.35
N GLN A 12 0.02 -11.36 0.29
CA GLN A 12 -0.74 -10.52 1.21
C GLN A 12 -1.71 -9.63 0.43
N PRO A 13 -3.00 -10.00 0.37
CA PRO A 13 -4.04 -9.11 -0.10
C PRO A 13 -4.38 -8.06 0.96
N SER A 14 -4.65 -6.83 0.55
CA SER A 14 -5.09 -5.75 1.41
C SER A 14 -6.18 -4.94 0.73
N VAL A 15 -7.18 -4.50 1.49
CA VAL A 15 -8.29 -3.71 0.98
C VAL A 15 -8.32 -2.40 1.75
N ILE A 16 -8.07 -1.30 1.05
CA ILE A 16 -8.12 0.04 1.61
C ILE A 16 -9.43 0.68 1.16
N ARG A 17 -10.29 0.98 2.13
CA ARG A 17 -11.53 1.72 1.88
C ARG A 17 -11.32 3.16 2.31
N THR A 18 -11.29 4.06 1.34
CA THR A 18 -11.32 5.50 1.61
C THR A 18 -12.78 5.94 1.69
N PHE A 19 -13.26 6.22 2.89
CA PHE A 19 -14.54 6.89 3.09
C PHE A 19 -14.34 8.38 2.81
N SER A 20 -14.84 8.89 1.68
CA SER A 20 -14.94 10.35 1.53
C SER A 20 -16.23 10.83 2.19
N SER A 21 -16.12 11.84 3.07
CA SER A 21 -17.29 12.65 3.38
C SER A 21 -17.60 13.45 2.11
N ARG A 22 -18.76 13.25 1.49
CA ARG A 22 -19.28 14.14 0.44
C ARG A 22 -19.61 15.50 1.04
N GLY A 23 -18.58 16.27 1.36
CA GLY A 23 -18.65 17.61 1.89
C GLY A 23 -17.31 18.27 1.65
N ASP A 24 -17.33 19.47 1.08
CA ASP A 24 -16.15 20.31 1.01
C ASP A 24 -15.62 20.51 2.43
N MET A 25 -14.46 19.93 2.72
CA MET A 25 -13.84 20.09 4.03
C MET A 25 -13.08 21.41 4.00
N SER A 26 -13.72 22.48 4.50
CA SER A 26 -13.07 23.77 4.70
C SER A 26 -12.22 23.72 5.97
N MET A 27 -10.90 23.70 5.82
CA MET A 27 -9.96 23.82 6.93
C MET A 27 -9.48 25.27 7.00
N GLY A 28 -9.85 25.99 8.06
CA GLY A 28 -9.31 27.31 8.36
C GLY A 28 -7.87 27.18 8.87
N THR A 29 -6.91 27.77 8.16
CA THR A 29 -5.51 27.81 8.64
C THR A 29 -5.30 29.06 9.49
N ALA A 30 -4.43 29.00 10.50
CA ALA A 30 -4.19 30.10 11.45
C ALA A 30 -3.53 31.36 10.84
N ALA A 31 -3.38 31.42 9.52
CA ALA A 31 -2.98 32.62 8.79
C ALA A 31 -4.24 33.43 8.43
N ALA A 32 -4.29 34.68 8.87
CA ALA A 32 -5.43 35.57 8.65
C ALA A 32 -5.79 35.65 7.15
N GLY A 33 -6.98 35.12 6.80
CA GLY A 33 -7.53 35.15 5.44
C GLY A 33 -7.32 33.89 4.59
N SER A 34 -6.68 32.84 5.11
CA SER A 34 -6.36 31.63 4.34
C SER A 34 -7.37 30.50 4.58
N ASN A 35 -8.36 30.37 3.70
CA ASN A 35 -9.32 29.26 3.68
C ASN A 35 -8.83 28.15 2.74
N MET A 36 -8.51 26.97 3.25
CA MET A 36 -8.17 25.81 2.42
C MET A 36 -9.39 24.92 2.25
N THR A 37 -9.96 24.90 1.04
CA THR A 37 -11.05 23.98 0.69
C THR A 37 -10.45 22.69 0.14
N PHE A 38 -10.62 21.59 0.87
CA PHE A 38 -10.26 20.26 0.42
C PHE A 38 -11.53 19.54 -0.05
N SER A 39 -11.62 19.26 -1.35
CA SER A 39 -12.72 18.50 -1.94
C SER A 39 -12.26 17.06 -2.22
N PRO A 40 -12.39 16.12 -1.27
CA PRO A 40 -12.03 14.72 -1.51
C PRO A 40 -13.02 14.09 -2.50
N SER A 41 -12.66 13.99 -3.77
CA SER A 41 -13.53 13.49 -4.85
C SER A 41 -13.43 11.98 -5.12
N ARG A 42 -12.69 11.21 -4.31
CA ARG A 42 -12.60 9.75 -4.46
C ARG A 42 -13.34 9.02 -3.35
N ASN A 43 -14.58 8.64 -3.62
CA ASN A 43 -15.09 7.37 -3.11
C ASN A 43 -14.45 6.29 -3.97
N GLY A 44 -13.42 5.63 -3.45
CA GLY A 44 -12.73 4.54 -4.12
C GLY A 44 -12.42 3.44 -3.13
N THR A 45 -12.76 2.21 -3.48
CA THR A 45 -12.19 1.05 -2.80
C THR A 45 -10.90 0.75 -3.55
N SER A 46 -9.75 0.85 -2.90
CA SER A 46 -8.52 0.33 -3.47
C SER A 46 -8.22 -1.05 -2.94
N LEU A 47 -7.86 -1.93 -3.87
CA LEU A 47 -7.44 -3.28 -3.60
C LEU A 47 -5.95 -3.35 -3.93
N ASP A 48 -5.16 -3.67 -2.92
CA ASP A 48 -3.73 -3.80 -3.02
C ASP A 48 -3.37 -5.27 -2.81
N LEU A 49 -2.52 -5.82 -3.67
CA LEU A 49 -2.04 -7.18 -3.58
C LEU A 49 -0.52 -7.15 -3.55
N GLN A 50 0.07 -7.65 -2.48
CA GLN A 50 1.51 -7.82 -2.35
C GLN A 50 1.88 -9.30 -2.43
N ALA A 51 2.99 -9.61 -3.06
CA ALA A 51 3.54 -10.95 -3.08
C ALA A 51 5.07 -10.87 -2.92
N GLY A 52 5.64 -11.88 -2.29
CA GLY A 52 7.06 -11.94 -2.01
C GLY A 52 7.62 -13.35 -2.10
N LEU A 53 8.91 -13.42 -2.42
CA LEU A 53 9.71 -14.63 -2.42
C LEU A 53 10.99 -14.36 -1.61
N GLU A 54 11.33 -15.26 -0.72
CA GLU A 54 12.48 -15.18 0.17
C GLU A 54 13.30 -16.47 0.07
N ALA A 55 14.52 -16.39 -0.43
CA ALA A 55 15.44 -17.52 -0.51
C ALA A 55 16.53 -17.38 0.55
N ARG A 56 16.76 -18.43 1.33
CA ARG A 56 17.90 -18.50 2.26
C ARG A 56 19.14 -18.94 1.51
N VAL A 57 20.02 -18.00 1.17
CA VAL A 57 21.26 -18.25 0.41
C VAL A 57 22.34 -18.91 1.27
N ARG A 58 22.38 -18.57 2.57
CA ARG A 58 23.27 -19.17 3.59
C ARG A 58 22.53 -19.21 4.93
N GLU A 59 23.04 -19.97 5.89
CA GLU A 59 22.43 -20.13 7.23
C GLU A 59 22.05 -18.79 7.91
N ASN A 60 22.74 -17.69 7.56
CA ASN A 60 22.50 -16.34 8.09
C ASN A 60 22.11 -15.28 7.03
N ILE A 61 21.91 -15.66 5.77
CA ILE A 61 21.62 -14.69 4.69
C ILE A 61 20.36 -15.13 3.94
N THR A 62 19.32 -14.31 4.03
CA THR A 62 18.10 -14.40 3.23
C THR A 62 18.08 -13.29 2.19
N LEU A 63 17.79 -13.64 0.94
CA LEU A 63 17.53 -12.69 -0.14
C LEU A 63 16.05 -12.76 -0.49
N GLY A 64 15.40 -11.60 -0.56
CA GLY A 64 13.98 -11.52 -0.88
C GLY A 64 13.69 -10.57 -2.04
N VAL A 65 12.67 -10.90 -2.82
CA VAL A 65 12.05 -10.02 -3.81
C VAL A 65 10.58 -9.86 -3.46
N GLN A 66 10.06 -8.64 -3.53
CA GLN A 66 8.66 -8.33 -3.28
C GLN A 66 8.11 -7.44 -4.38
N ALA A 67 6.86 -7.66 -4.75
CA ALA A 67 6.13 -6.87 -5.74
C ALA A 67 4.72 -6.61 -5.22
N GLY A 68 4.19 -5.43 -5.57
CA GLY A 68 2.84 -5.01 -5.20
C GLY A 68 2.06 -4.51 -6.41
N TYR A 69 0.76 -4.78 -6.42
CA TYR A 69 -0.19 -4.23 -7.40
C TYR A 69 -1.34 -3.55 -6.66
N ALA A 70 -1.59 -2.30 -7.00
CA ALA A 70 -2.67 -1.50 -6.44
C ALA A 70 -3.70 -1.18 -7.54
N HIS A 71 -4.97 -1.47 -7.29
CA HIS A 71 -6.06 -1.12 -8.18
C HIS A 71 -7.14 -0.37 -7.42
N SER A 72 -7.45 0.86 -7.86
CA SER A 72 -8.57 1.64 -7.33
C SER A 72 -9.76 1.49 -8.27
N VAL A 73 -10.89 0.97 -7.77
CA VAL A 73 -12.19 1.00 -8.46
C VAL A 73 -12.96 2.28 -8.18
#